data_AF-A0A940FSZ6-F1
#
_entry.id   AF-A0A940FSZ6-F1
#
_cell.length_a   1.000
_cell.length_b   1.000
_cell.length_c   1.000
_cell.angle_alpha   90.00
_cell.angle_beta   90.00
_cell.angle_gamma   90.00
#
_symmetry.space_group_name_H-M   'P 1'
#
loop_
_entity.id
_entity.type
_entity.pdbx_description
1 polymer ?
#
loop_
_entity_poly.entity_id
_entity_poly.type
_entity_poly.pdbx_seq_one_letter_code
_entity_poly.pdbx_strand_id
1 'polypeptide(L)'
;MLKVSYHTLIILIFTFLWFPEVFGQPTLPSDLKKPKRYENKLLGAEKGADKKLSGSRRFVQNTVTHYNWYFNANNKLEQIIEAAKLSYKDDFTQLLSFYNFTLEQTAANKTELDSVIYKANTGILTHD
;
A
#
# COMPACT_ATOMS: atom_id res chain seq x y z
N MET A 1 0.02 -2.42 -43.11
CA MET A 1 1.32 -2.70 -42.47
C MET A 1 1.97 -1.37 -42.09
N LEU A 2 2.05 -1.05 -40.80
CA LEU A 2 2.64 0.21 -40.33
C LEU A 2 4.15 0.19 -40.62
N LYS A 3 4.64 1.06 -41.51
CA LYS A 3 6.08 1.26 -41.70
C LYS A 3 6.60 2.13 -40.55
N VAL A 4 6.97 1.48 -39.45
CA VAL A 4 7.64 2.15 -38.32
C VAL A 4 9.08 2.45 -38.74
N SER A 5 9.45 3.74 -38.74
CA SER A 5 10.81 4.18 -39.06
C SER A 5 11.75 3.86 -37.91
N TYR A 6 13.00 3.52 -38.21
CA TYR A 6 14.00 3.21 -37.17
C TYR A 6 14.22 4.40 -36.22
N HIS A 7 14.05 5.63 -36.70
CA HIS A 7 14.09 6.84 -35.88
C HIS A 7 12.99 6.87 -34.83
N THR A 8 11.76 6.49 -35.21
CA THR A 8 10.63 6.45 -34.27
C THR A 8 10.83 5.38 -33.20
N LEU A 9 11.51 4.28 -33.54
CA LEU A 9 11.89 3.23 -32.60
C LEU A 9 12.97 3.70 -31.62
N ILE A 10 14.01 4.39 -32.12
CA ILE A 10 15.11 4.92 -31.30
C ILE A 10 14.59 5.97 -30.31
N ILE A 11 13.72 6.89 -30.75
CA ILE A 11 13.11 7.89 -29.87
C ILE A 11 12.32 7.23 -28.76
N LEU A 12 11.52 6.20 -29.08
CA LEU A 12 10.71 5.48 -28.11
C LEU A 12 11.60 4.75 -27.09
N ILE A 13 12.67 4.11 -27.53
CA ILE A 13 13.66 3.45 -26.65
C ILE A 13 14.35 4.48 -25.73
N PHE A 14 14.75 5.64 -26.25
CA PHE A 14 15.35 6.71 -25.46
C PHE A 14 14.39 7.26 -24.40
N THR A 15 13.09 7.36 -24.71
CA THR A 15 12.09 7.80 -23.73
C THR A 15 11.85 6.78 -22.61
N PHE A 16 12.00 5.48 -22.87
CA PHE A 16 11.93 4.45 -21.83
C PHE A 16 13.19 4.37 -20.96
N LEU A 17 14.36 4.69 -21.52
CA LEU A 17 15.63 4.73 -20.79
C LEU A 17 15.82 5.98 -19.91
N TRP A 18 15.06 7.06 -20.16
CA TRP A 18 15.06 8.27 -19.34
C TRP A 18 14.06 8.22 -18.17
N PHE A 19 13.58 7.05 -17.77
CA PHE A 19 12.93 6.93 -16.47
C PHE A 19 14.00 6.48 -15.46
N PRO A 20 14.76 7.41 -14.84
CA PRO A 20 15.55 7.04 -13.68
C PRO A 20 14.57 6.47 -12.66
N GLU A 21 14.98 5.36 -12.09
CA GLU A 21 14.26 4.53 -11.13
C GLU A 21 13.10 5.24 -10.42
N VAL A 22 11.92 4.65 -10.55
CA VAL A 22 10.73 5.00 -9.76
C VAL A 22 11.03 4.62 -8.31
N PHE A 23 11.91 5.38 -7.66
CA PHE A 23 12.16 5.28 -6.24
C PHE A 23 10.87 5.67 -5.56
N GLY A 24 10.24 4.70 -4.90
CA GLY A 24 9.16 4.97 -3.96
C GLY A 24 9.63 6.04 -2.97
N GLN A 25 8.72 6.92 -2.59
CA GLN A 25 9.02 7.91 -1.56
C GLN A 25 9.55 7.17 -0.33
N PRO A 26 10.78 7.46 0.15
CA PRO A 26 11.31 6.78 1.32
C PRO A 26 10.33 6.95 2.46
N THR A 27 10.00 5.86 3.15
CA THR A 27 9.07 5.87 4.28
C THR A 27 9.63 6.81 5.35
N LEU A 28 9.06 8.00 5.45
CA LEU A 28 9.45 8.97 6.47
C LEU A 28 8.96 8.44 7.82
N PRO A 29 9.80 8.41 8.87
CA PRO A 29 9.34 8.08 10.21
C PRO A 29 8.26 9.06 10.67
N SER A 30 7.24 8.55 11.39
CA SER A 30 6.10 9.35 11.89
C SER A 30 6.53 10.54 12.74
N ASP A 31 7.67 10.42 13.43
CA ASP A 31 8.12 11.35 14.47
C ASP A 31 9.10 12.40 13.94
N LEU A 32 9.08 12.68 12.64
CA LEU A 32 9.92 13.70 12.02
C LEU A 32 9.53 15.10 12.51
N LYS A 33 10.39 15.69 13.35
CA LYS A 33 10.24 17.09 13.77
C LYS A 33 10.39 18.01 12.56
N LYS A 34 9.35 18.80 12.28
CA LYS A 34 9.37 19.79 11.19
C LYS A 34 10.53 20.77 11.40
N PRO A 35 11.25 21.18 10.33
CA PRO A 35 12.26 22.22 10.45
C PRO A 35 11.60 23.53 10.92
N LYS A 36 12.30 24.33 11.73
CA LYS A 36 11.80 25.61 12.27
C LYS A 36 11.20 26.54 11.20
N ARG A 37 11.73 26.52 9.97
CA ARG A 37 11.24 27.33 8.85
C ARG A 37 9.86 26.92 8.31
N TYR A 38 9.41 25.70 8.58
CA TYR A 38 8.16 25.13 8.07
C TYR A 38 7.22 24.67 9.18
N GLU A 39 7.50 25.05 10.42
CA GLU A 39 6.71 24.66 11.60
C GLU A 39 5.24 25.06 11.46
N ASN A 40 4.98 26.25 10.94
CA ASN A 40 3.63 26.79 10.72
C ASN A 40 3.00 26.36 9.39
N LYS A 41 3.71 25.61 8.53
CA LYS A 41 3.18 25.19 7.23
C LYS A 41 2.48 23.84 7.38
N LEU A 42 1.17 23.86 7.22
CA LEU A 42 0.36 22.64 7.14
C LEU A 42 0.67 21.87 5.85
N LEU A 43 0.92 20.57 5.97
CA LEU A 43 1.10 19.68 4.82
C LEU A 43 -0.24 19.46 4.10
N GLY A 44 -0.17 19.08 2.82
CA GLY A 44 -1.37 18.75 2.04
C GLY A 44 -2.19 17.59 2.63
N ALA A 45 -1.54 16.65 3.31
CA ALA A 45 -2.18 15.56 4.05
C ALA A 45 -2.92 16.05 5.31
N GLU A 46 -2.30 16.96 6.07
CA GLU A 46 -2.88 17.52 7.31
C GLU A 46 -4.08 18.43 7.05
N LYS A 47 -4.12 19.08 5.87
CA LYS A 47 -5.24 19.92 5.43
C LYS A 47 -6.52 19.13 5.11
N GLY A 48 -6.47 17.80 5.11
CA GLY A 48 -7.62 16.94 4.83
C GLY A 48 -8.77 17.16 5.80
N ALA A 49 -8.47 17.35 7.09
CA ALA A 49 -9.47 17.56 8.14
C ALA A 49 -10.27 18.86 7.97
N ASP A 50 -9.62 19.93 7.49
CA ASP A 50 -10.23 21.27 7.43
C ASP A 50 -11.03 21.52 6.14
N LYS A 51 -10.79 20.74 5.08
CA LYS A 51 -11.34 21.02 3.74
C LYS A 51 -12.03 19.82 3.12
N LYS A 52 -13.32 19.98 2.79
CA LYS A 52 -14.08 19.03 1.99
C LYS A 52 -13.40 18.73 0.66
N LEU A 53 -13.31 17.44 0.34
CA LEU A 53 -12.76 16.95 -0.93
C LEU A 53 -13.61 17.41 -2.12
N SER A 54 -12.99 17.99 -3.13
CA SER A 54 -13.64 18.34 -4.41
C SER A 54 -14.06 17.08 -5.17
N GLY A 55 -15.05 17.19 -6.06
CA GLY A 55 -15.57 16.05 -6.82
C GLY A 55 -14.49 15.30 -7.63
N SER A 56 -13.59 16.03 -8.28
CA SER A 56 -12.46 15.45 -9.01
C SER A 56 -11.47 14.72 -8.09
N ARG A 57 -11.19 15.30 -6.91
CA ARG A 57 -10.29 14.68 -5.93
C ARG A 57 -10.90 13.41 -5.34
N ARG A 58 -12.20 13.43 -5.02
CA ARG A 58 -12.95 12.23 -4.57
C ARG A 58 -12.91 11.12 -5.60
N PHE A 59 -13.11 11.44 -6.88
CA PHE A 59 -13.05 10.45 -7.95
C PHE A 59 -11.67 9.78 -8.02
N VAL A 60 -10.59 10.56 -7.98
CA VAL A 60 -9.21 10.02 -8.01
C VAL A 60 -8.90 9.23 -6.74
N GLN A 61 -9.32 9.69 -5.56
CA GLN A 61 -9.11 8.96 -4.29
C GLN A 61 -9.88 7.63 -4.29
N ASN A 62 -11.14 7.60 -4.71
CA ASN A 62 -11.94 6.38 -4.74
C ASN A 62 -11.43 5.36 -5.78
N THR A 63 -10.82 5.81 -6.87
CA THR A 63 -10.37 4.93 -7.96
C THR A 63 -8.92 4.49 -7.82
N VAL A 64 -8.01 5.44 -7.60
CA VAL A 64 -6.56 5.16 -7.59
C VAL A 64 -6.12 4.79 -6.18
N THR A 65 -6.51 5.60 -5.20
CA THR A 65 -5.99 5.46 -3.85
C THR A 65 -6.64 4.30 -3.12
N HIS A 66 -7.99 4.26 -3.07
CA HIS A 66 -8.70 3.20 -2.38
C HIS A 66 -8.26 1.84 -2.93
N TYR A 67 -8.22 1.69 -4.26
CA TYR A 67 -7.69 0.49 -4.88
C TYR A 67 -6.26 0.21 -4.40
N ASN A 68 -5.31 1.13 -4.56
CA ASN A 68 -3.91 0.84 -4.20
C ASN A 68 -3.69 0.50 -2.73
N TRP A 69 -4.35 1.19 -1.79
CA TRP A 69 -4.12 0.93 -0.36
C TRP A 69 -4.93 -0.26 0.14
N TYR A 70 -6.22 -0.32 -0.18
CA TYR A 70 -7.10 -1.41 0.23
C TYR A 70 -6.72 -2.73 -0.43
N PHE A 71 -6.54 -2.76 -1.76
CA PHE A 71 -6.20 -3.97 -2.50
C PHE A 71 -4.87 -4.56 -2.02
N ASN A 72 -3.82 -3.73 -1.88
CA ASN A 72 -2.51 -4.21 -1.44
C ASN A 72 -2.51 -4.65 0.02
N ALA A 73 -3.32 -4.02 0.88
CA ALA A 73 -3.49 -4.47 2.26
C ALA A 73 -4.25 -5.81 2.31
N ASN A 74 -5.33 -5.94 1.53
CA ASN A 74 -6.12 -7.17 1.45
C ASN A 74 -5.32 -8.34 0.90
N ASN A 75 -4.59 -8.16 -0.20
CA ASN A 75 -3.75 -9.21 -0.77
C ASN A 75 -2.68 -9.68 0.21
N LYS A 76 -2.09 -8.75 0.98
CA LYS A 76 -1.10 -9.11 1.98
C LYS A 76 -1.72 -9.86 3.17
N LEU A 77 -2.93 -9.50 3.58
CA LEU A 77 -3.70 -10.24 4.57
C LEU A 77 -4.04 -11.65 4.08
N GLU A 78 -4.49 -11.80 2.84
CA GLU A 78 -4.77 -13.11 2.22
C GLU A 78 -3.51 -14.00 2.19
N GLN A 79 -2.36 -13.45 1.79
CA GLN A 79 -1.08 -14.15 1.82
C GLN A 79 -0.71 -14.65 3.23
N ILE A 80 -0.96 -13.84 4.27
CA ILE A 80 -0.71 -14.24 5.66
C ILE A 80 -1.62 -15.40 6.05
N ILE A 81 -2.90 -15.35 5.68
CA ILE A 81 -3.85 -16.44 5.96
C ILE A 81 -3.46 -17.71 5.22
N GLU A 82 -3.07 -17.62 3.94
CA GLU A 82 -2.61 -18.77 3.17
C GLU A 82 -1.35 -19.39 3.77
N ALA A 83 -0.36 -18.57 4.15
CA ALA A 83 0.83 -19.04 4.82
C ALA A 83 0.49 -19.74 6.15
N ALA A 84 -0.39 -19.15 6.96
CA ALA A 84 -0.84 -19.73 8.22
C ALA A 84 -1.52 -21.09 8.00
N LYS A 85 -2.38 -21.21 6.98
CA LYS A 85 -3.03 -22.45 6.59
C LYS A 85 -2.05 -23.54 6.14
N LEU A 86 -1.00 -23.17 5.41
CA LEU A 86 0.03 -24.12 4.97
C LEU A 86 0.89 -24.63 6.12
N SER A 87 1.14 -23.79 7.13
CA SER A 87 1.90 -24.17 8.33
C SER A 87 1.06 -24.90 9.39
N TYR A 88 -0.26 -24.89 9.25
CA TYR A 88 -1.18 -25.48 10.20
C TYR A 88 -1.17 -27.01 10.09
N LYS A 89 -1.08 -27.69 11.23
CA LYS A 89 -1.11 -29.15 11.33
C LYS A 89 -2.21 -29.54 12.31
N ASP A 90 -3.11 -30.39 11.85
CA ASP A 90 -4.20 -30.89 12.68
C ASP A 90 -3.72 -31.93 13.69
N ASP A 91 -4.26 -31.81 14.89
CA ASP A 91 -4.18 -32.84 15.92
C ASP A 91 -5.54 -33.55 15.98
N PHE A 92 -5.57 -34.80 15.54
CA PHE A 92 -6.77 -35.63 15.48
C PHE A 92 -7.19 -36.22 16.84
N THR A 93 -6.46 -35.93 17.92
CA THR A 93 -6.84 -36.33 19.28
C THR A 93 -7.85 -35.36 19.91
N GLN A 94 -8.04 -34.18 19.30
CA GLN A 94 -8.98 -33.15 19.75
C GLN A 94 -10.03 -32.83 18.68
N LEU A 95 -11.09 -32.13 19.08
CA LEU A 95 -12.09 -31.63 18.14
C LEU A 95 -11.44 -30.62 17.19
N LEU A 96 -11.53 -30.87 15.89
CA LEU A 96 -10.95 -30.02 14.86
C LEU A 96 -11.60 -28.62 14.86
N SER A 97 -10.78 -27.58 14.74
CA SER A 97 -11.25 -26.21 14.60
C SER A 97 -11.90 -25.99 13.23
N PHE A 98 -12.89 -25.10 13.17
CA PHE A 98 -13.55 -24.76 11.91
C PHE A 98 -12.59 -24.08 10.90
N TYR A 99 -11.62 -23.32 11.40
CA TYR A 99 -10.58 -22.70 10.59
C TYR A 99 -9.29 -23.50 10.67
N ASN A 100 -8.66 -23.70 9.52
CA ASN A 100 -7.41 -24.45 9.38
C ASN A 100 -6.19 -23.54 9.64
N PHE A 101 -6.23 -22.71 10.68
CA PHE A 101 -5.11 -21.88 11.12
C PHE A 101 -5.34 -21.43 12.57
N THR A 102 -4.26 -21.13 13.32
CA THR A 102 -4.36 -20.57 14.68
C THR A 102 -3.93 -19.11 14.72
N LEU A 103 -4.45 -18.36 15.71
CA LEU A 103 -4.05 -16.96 15.91
C LEU A 103 -2.58 -16.84 16.34
N GLU A 104 -2.03 -17.82 17.06
CA GLU A 104 -0.60 -17.86 17.42
C GLU A 104 0.29 -18.02 16.19
N GLN A 105 -0.09 -18.89 15.24
CA GLN A 105 0.65 -19.04 13.99
C GLN A 105 0.56 -17.77 13.14
N THR A 106 -0.61 -17.14 13.08
CA THR A 106 -0.77 -15.85 12.40
C THR A 106 0.05 -14.74 13.06
N ALA A 107 0.17 -14.75 14.40
CA ALA A 107 0.98 -13.80 15.16
C ALA A 107 2.49 -13.93 14.88
N ALA A 108 2.98 -15.08 14.40
CA ALA A 108 4.37 -15.22 13.95
C ALA A 108 4.69 -14.30 12.76
N ASN A 109 3.69 -13.96 11.94
CA ASN A 109 3.81 -13.03 10.81
C ASN A 109 3.57 -11.56 11.22
N LYS A 110 3.91 -11.21 12.47
CA LYS A 110 3.66 -9.88 13.06
C LYS A 110 4.08 -8.71 12.18
N THR A 111 5.28 -8.76 11.61
CA THR A 111 5.81 -7.68 10.74
C THR A 111 4.89 -7.38 9.56
N GLU A 112 4.29 -8.42 8.98
CA GLU A 112 3.42 -8.27 7.82
C GLU A 112 2.04 -7.74 8.21
N LEU A 113 1.51 -8.20 9.35
CA LEU A 113 0.29 -7.66 9.96
C LEU A 113 0.45 -6.19 10.34
N ASP A 114 1.58 -5.81 10.93
CA ASP A 114 1.91 -4.41 11.25
C ASP A 114 1.91 -3.55 9.98
N SER A 115 2.38 -4.10 8.84
CA SER A 115 2.32 -3.40 7.55
C SER A 115 0.89 -3.21 7.04
N VAL A 116 0.00 -4.21 7.24
CA VAL A 116 -1.42 -4.12 6.87
C VAL A 116 -2.11 -3.03 7.70
N ILE A 117 -1.87 -3.01 9.02
CA ILE A 117 -2.38 -1.98 9.93
C ILE A 117 -1.88 -0.60 9.51
N TYR A 118 -0.58 -0.47 9.23
CA TYR A 118 0.00 0.78 8.77
C TYR A 118 -0.65 1.29 7.47
N LYS A 119 -0.84 0.40 6.48
CA LYS A 119 -1.47 0.75 5.21
C LYS A 119 -2.94 1.15 5.38
N ALA A 120 -3.69 0.44 6.22
CA ALA A 120 -5.07 0.79 6.52
C ALA A 120 -5.19 2.15 7.23
N ASN A 121 -4.38 2.38 8.26
CA ASN A 121 -4.37 3.64 9.01
C ASN A 121 -3.94 4.82 8.13
N THR A 122 -2.90 4.63 7.31
CA THR A 122 -2.45 5.66 6.38
C THR A 122 -3.54 5.96 5.35
N GLY A 123 -4.15 4.93 4.78
CA GLY A 123 -5.24 5.05 3.82
C GLY A 123 -6.40 5.90 4.37
N ILE A 124 -6.85 5.61 5.59
CA ILE A 124 -7.91 6.38 6.26
C ILE A 124 -7.44 7.82 6.50
N LEU A 125 -6.29 8.02 7.14
CA LEU A 125 -5.83 9.34 7.57
C LEU A 125 -5.53 10.29 6.39
N THR A 126 -5.03 9.78 5.27
CA THR A 126 -4.64 10.64 4.14
C THR A 126 -5.70 10.76 3.05
N HIS A 127 -6.71 9.88 3.03
CA HIS A 127 -7.63 9.81 1.89
C HIS A 127 -9.13 9.72 2.22
N ASP A 128 -9.50 9.46 3.47
CA ASP A 128 -10.89 9.51 3.96
C ASP A 128 -11.12 10.82 4.74
#